data_AF-A0A2R6KGQ0-F1
#
_entry.id   AF-A0A2R6KGQ0-F1
#
_cell.length_a   1.000
_cell.length_b   1.000
_cell.length_c   1.000
_cell.angle_alpha   90.00
_cell.angle_beta   90.00
_cell.angle_gamma   90.00
#
_symmetry.space_group_name_H-M   'P 1'
#
loop_
_entity.id
_entity.type
_entity.pdbx_description
1 polymer ?
#
loop_
_entity_poly.entity_id
_entity_poly.type
_entity_poly.pdbx_seq_one_letter_code
_entity_poly.pdbx_strand_id
1 'polypeptide(L)' 'MPVPGYDPEDIDDALESNLREGELEEFLSDDELRSYRHGEADLVDLLDESTIERMLDREPSAGGG' A
#
# COMPACT_ATOMS: atom_id res chain seq x y z
N MET A 1 5.53 -11.57 -4.31
CA MET A 1 5.38 -12.00 -5.73
C MET A 1 4.83 -10.80 -6.48
N PRO A 2 5.23 -10.51 -7.72
CA PRO A 2 4.79 -9.30 -8.40
C PRO A 2 3.30 -9.41 -8.76
N VAL A 3 2.51 -8.41 -8.36
CA VAL A 3 1.14 -8.22 -8.82
C VAL A 3 1.20 -8.03 -10.35
N PRO A 4 0.50 -8.86 -11.15
CA PRO A 4 0.64 -8.79 -12.60
C PRO A 4 0.08 -7.46 -13.15
N GLY A 5 0.96 -6.52 -13.51
CA GLY A 5 0.60 -5.27 -14.18
C GLY A 5 1.00 -3.98 -13.48
N TYR A 6 1.56 -4.05 -12.26
CA TYR A 6 2.13 -2.90 -11.57
C TYR A 6 3.57 -3.18 -11.15
N ASP A 7 4.46 -2.20 -11.34
CA ASP A 7 5.80 -2.25 -10.78
C ASP A 7 5.71 -2.00 -9.26
N PRO A 8 6.60 -2.60 -8.44
CA PRO A 8 6.56 -2.44 -6.99
C PRO A 8 6.61 -0.97 -6.55
N GLU A 9 7.32 -0.11 -7.29
CA GLU A 9 7.37 1.33 -7.04
C GLU A 9 5.99 2.00 -7.26
N ASP A 10 5.27 1.65 -8.33
CA ASP A 10 3.93 2.20 -8.61
C ASP A 10 2.89 1.73 -7.58
N ILE A 11 3.01 0.47 -7.12
CA ILE A 11 2.15 -0.08 -6.08
C ILE A 11 2.36 0.71 -4.79
N ASP A 12 3.61 0.97 -4.43
CA ASP A 12 3.94 1.70 -3.21
C ASP A 12 3.38 3.13 -3.22
N ASP A 13 3.62 3.87 -4.30
CA ASP A 13 3.08 5.23 -4.48
C ASP A 13 1.54 5.26 -4.40
N ALA A 14 0.87 4.26 -4.99
CA ALA A 14 -0.58 4.15 -4.97
C ALA A 14 -1.10 3.77 -3.58
N LEU A 15 -0.39 2.88 -2.87
CA LEU A 15 -0.72 2.53 -1.49
C LEU A 15 -0.53 3.72 -0.57
N GLU A 16 0.58 4.45 -0.66
CA GLU A 16 0.85 5.66 0.13
C GLU A 16 -0.19 6.77 -0.13
N SER A 17 -0.69 6.84 -1.36
CA SER A 17 -1.79 7.76 -1.73
C SER A 17 -3.16 7.35 -1.16
N ASN A 18 -3.42 6.05 -1.01
CA ASN A 18 -4.72 5.51 -0.57
C ASN A 18 -4.79 5.19 0.93
N LEU A 19 -3.66 4.84 1.55
CA LEU A 19 -3.49 4.52 2.95
C LEU A 19 -2.87 5.70 3.68
N ARG A 20 -3.60 6.24 4.65
CA ARG A 20 -3.02 7.23 5.57
C ARG A 20 -2.25 6.52 6.68
N GLU A 21 -1.31 7.23 7.32
CA GLU A 21 -0.55 6.70 8.46
C GLU A 21 -1.42 6.03 9.54
N GLY A 22 -2.60 6.58 9.83
CA GLY A 22 -3.51 5.98 10.81
C GLY A 22 -4.22 4.70 10.34
N GLU A 23 -4.37 4.48 9.03
CA GLU A 23 -4.86 3.21 8.48
C GLU A 23 -3.72 2.19 8.41
N LEU A 24 -2.48 2.62 8.16
CA LEU A 24 -1.31 1.74 8.20
C LEU A 24 -1.16 1.04 9.55
N GLU A 25 -1.42 1.73 10.66
CA GLU A 25 -1.42 1.15 12.02
C GLU A 25 -2.50 0.07 12.24
N GLU A 26 -3.53 -0.01 11.38
CA GLU A 26 -4.55 -1.07 11.43
C GLU A 26 -4.17 -2.30 10.61
N PHE A 27 -3.31 -2.15 9.59
CA PHE A 27 -2.88 -3.23 8.71
C PHE A 27 -1.48 -3.76 9.02
N LEU A 28 -0.63 -2.93 9.61
CA LEU A 28 0.76 -3.22 9.93
C LEU A 28 0.99 -3.22 11.45
N SER A 29 1.93 -4.04 11.88
CA SER A 29 2.43 -4.05 13.26
C SER A 29 3.37 -2.87 13.51
N ASP A 30 3.59 -2.50 14.77
CA ASP A 30 4.52 -1.43 15.16
C ASP A 30 5.93 -1.57 14.52
N ASP A 31 6.46 -2.79 14.44
CA ASP A 31 7.77 -3.07 13.84
C ASP A 31 7.79 -2.86 12.31
N GLU A 32 6.71 -3.23 11.62
CA GLU A 32 6.55 -3.08 10.18
C GLU A 32 6.40 -1.60 9.82
N LEU A 33 5.56 -0.89 10.58
CA LEU A 33 5.34 0.54 10.44
C LEU A 33 6.61 1.35 10.71
N ARG A 34 7.44 0.90 11.66
CA ARG A 34 8.76 1.47 11.92
C ARG A 34 9.70 1.26 10.74
N SER A 35 9.71 0.08 10.14
CA SER A 35 10.56 -0.24 8.98
C SER A 35 10.16 0.60 7.77
N TYR A 36 8.86 0.74 7.52
CA TYR A 36 8.31 1.65 6.51
C TYR A 36 8.74 3.10 6.72
N ARG A 37 8.55 3.64 7.94
CA ARG A 37 8.96 5.02 8.28
C ARG A 37 10.46 5.29 8.15
N HIS A 38 11.27 4.25 8.28
CA HIS A 38 12.72 4.34 8.11
C HIS A 38 13.17 4.18 6.64
N GLY A 39 12.25 3.84 5.72
CA GLY A 39 12.58 3.49 4.35
C GLY A 39 13.37 2.19 4.25
N GLU A 40 13.21 1.29 5.23
CA GLU A 40 13.84 -0.03 5.26
C GLU A 40 12.99 -1.09 4.53
N ALA A 41 11.69 -0.84 4.38
CA ALA A 41 10.75 -1.72 3.68
C ALA A 41 9.62 -0.91 3.04
N ASP A 42 9.17 -1.34 1.87
CA ASP A 42 8.06 -0.75 1.13
C ASP A 42 6.72 -1.38 1.56
N LEU A 43 5.60 -0.64 1.44
CA LEU A 43 4.25 -1.14 1.76
C LEU A 43 3.90 -2.39 0.96
N VAL A 44 4.36 -2.50 -0.28
CA VAL A 44 4.18 -3.69 -1.14
C VAL A 44 4.83 -4.95 -0.56
N ASP A 45 5.89 -4.80 0.24
CA ASP A 45 6.58 -5.91 0.90
C ASP A 45 5.99 -6.23 2.28
N LEU A 46 5.36 -5.25 2.93
CA LEU A 46 4.77 -5.37 4.26
C LEU A 46 3.30 -5.81 4.23
N LEU A 47 2.56 -5.44 3.19
CA LEU A 47 1.15 -5.78 3.04
C LEU A 47 0.97 -7.06 2.21
N ASP A 48 -0.05 -7.82 2.58
CA ASP A 48 -0.48 -8.97 1.78
C ASP A 48 -1.09 -8.53 0.45
N GLU A 49 -0.90 -9.36 -0.59
CA GLU A 49 -1.41 -9.14 -1.94
C GLU A 49 -2.92 -8.81 -1.97
N SER A 50 -3.73 -9.53 -1.17
CA SER A 50 -5.17 -9.27 -1.07
C SER A 50 -5.53 -7.92 -0.43
N THR A 51 -4.70 -7.41 0.48
CA THR A 51 -4.86 -6.07 1.07
C THR A 51 -4.45 -5.02 0.05
N ILE A 52 -3.34 -5.25 -0.65
CA ILE A 52 -2.84 -4.38 -1.70
C ILE A 52 -3.89 -4.24 -2.81
N GLU A 53 -4.40 -5.34 -3.35
CA GLU A 53 -5.46 -5.33 -4.38
C GLU A 53 -6.69 -4.55 -3.91
N ARG A 54 -7.11 -4.73 -2.65
CA ARG A 54 -8.25 -4.00 -2.09
C ARG A 54 -8.01 -2.50 -1.96
N MET A 55 -6.78 -2.09 -1.68
CA MET A 55 -6.40 -0.67 -1.58
C MET A 55 -6.23 -0.02 -2.95
N LEU A 56 -5.71 -0.76 -3.93
CA LEU A 56 -5.60 -0.32 -5.32
C LEU A 56 -6.98 -0.22 -6.00
N ASP A 57 -7.90 -1.15 -5.70
CA ASP A 57 -9.29 -1.13 -6.19
C ASP A 57 -10.14 -0.05 -5.50
N ARG A 58 -9.65 0.51 -4.37
CA ARG A 58 -10.23 1.68 -3.71
C ARG A 58 -9.90 2.94 -4.52
N GLU A 59 -10.27 2.99 -5.79
CA GLU A 59 -10.16 4.23 -6.57
C GLU A 59 -10.84 5.37 -5.78
N PRO A 60 -10.24 6.57 -5.69
CA PRO A 60 -10.99 7.73 -5.29
C PRO A 60 -12.06 7.91 -6.36
N SER A 61 -13.31 7.62 -6.02
CA SER A 61 -14.44 7.79 -6.93
C SER A 61 -14.52 9.26 -7.36
N ALA A 62 -13.82 9.61 -8.43
CA ALA A 62 -13.73 10.96 -8.98
C ALA A 62 -13.47 10.88 -10.49
N GLY A 63 -14.48 10.45 -11.25
CA GLY A 63 -14.63 10.84 -12.66
C GLY A 63 -15.08 9.73 -13.60
N GLY A 64 -16.39 9.69 -13.88
CA GLY A 64 -16.94 8.91 -14.98
C GLY A 64 -16.70 9.55 -16.36
N GLY A 65 -16.85 8.72 -17.41
CA GLY A 65 -16.93 9.09 -18.82
C GLY A 65 -17.38 7.91 -19.65
#